data_AF-A0A370I341-F1
#
_entry.id   AF-A0A370I341-F1
#
_cell.length_a   1.000
_cell.length_b   1.000
_cell.length_c   1.000
_cell.angle_alpha   90.00
_cell.angle_beta   90.00
_cell.angle_gamma   90.00
#
_symmetry.space_group_name_H-M   'P 1'
#
loop_
_entity.id
_entity.type
_entity.pdbx_description
1 polymer ?
#
loop_
_entity_poly.entity_id
_entity_poly.type
_entity_poly.pdbx_seq_one_letter_code
_entity_poly.pdbx_strand_id
1 'polypeptide(L)' 'MSYEQSGSHRPPARVSVADIAAQPGGIEALHRRVHELRSRGSDFAANAIEREMAALNLR' A
#
# COMPACT_ATOMS: atom_id res chain seq x y z
N MET A 1 16.33 -7.85 -6.64
CA MET A 1 15.39 -8.50 -5.72
C MET A 1 14.06 -8.60 -6.44
N SER A 2 13.85 -9.73 -7.11
CA SER A 2 12.71 -9.99 -7.97
C SER A 2 11.74 -10.85 -7.17
N TYR A 3 10.57 -10.32 -6.85
CA TYR A 3 9.53 -11.09 -6.16
C TYR A 3 8.83 -11.97 -7.19
N GLU A 4 9.22 -13.24 -7.21
CA GLU A 4 8.68 -14.24 -8.11
C GLU A 4 7.20 -14.50 -7.80
N GLN A 5 6.40 -14.32 -8.84
CA GLN A 5 4.95 -14.34 -8.84
C GLN A 5 4.51 -15.77 -9.20
N SER A 6 4.26 -16.61 -8.20
CA SER A 6 3.77 -17.97 -8.41
C SER A 6 2.24 -17.98 -8.55
N GLY A 7 1.76 -18.37 -9.73
CA GLY A 7 0.55 -19.17 -9.88
C GLY A 7 -0.77 -18.42 -10.08
N SER A 8 -1.37 -18.67 -11.25
CA SER A 8 -2.77 -18.47 -11.64
C SER A 8 -3.13 -17.10 -12.27
N HIS A 9 -3.53 -17.17 -13.54
CA HIS A 9 -4.03 -16.08 -14.39
C HIS A 9 -5.21 -15.30 -13.77
N ARG A 10 -4.91 -14.33 -12.93
CA ARG A 10 -5.75 -13.14 -12.67
C ARG A 10 -4.78 -11.95 -12.75
N PRO A 11 -5.11 -10.83 -13.42
CA PRO A 11 -4.25 -9.65 -13.37
C PRO A 11 -3.92 -9.40 -11.91
N PRO A 12 -2.62 -9.18 -11.56
CA PRO A 12 -2.12 -9.31 -10.20
C PRO A 12 -3.09 -8.59 -9.29
N ALA A 13 -3.76 -9.34 -8.41
CA ALA A 13 -4.75 -8.81 -7.50
C ALA A 13 -4.11 -7.57 -6.89
N ARG A 14 -4.58 -6.39 -7.31
CA ARG A 14 -3.98 -5.12 -6.90
C ARG A 14 -4.19 -5.12 -5.40
N VAL A 15 -3.12 -5.40 -4.66
CA VAL A 15 -3.17 -5.46 -3.20
C VAL A 15 -3.63 -4.08 -2.78
N SER A 16 -4.88 -3.98 -2.34
CA SER A 16 -5.50 -2.70 -2.04
C SER A 16 -5.03 -2.26 -0.66
N VAL A 17 -5.14 -0.96 -0.35
CA VAL A 17 -4.79 -0.44 0.97
C VAL A 17 -5.50 -1.22 2.09
N ALA A 18 -6.75 -1.65 1.85
CA ALA A 18 -7.52 -2.51 2.74
C ALA A 18 -6.86 -3.89 2.98
N ASP A 19 -6.39 -4.55 1.91
CA ASP A 19 -5.73 -5.87 2.02
C ASP A 19 -4.39 -5.77 2.73
N ILE A 20 -3.67 -4.66 2.55
CA ILE A 20 -2.43 -4.39 3.28
C ILE A 20 -2.75 -4.18 4.75
N ALA A 21 -3.71 -3.32 5.08
CA ALA A 21 -4.07 -2.99 6.46
C ALA A 21 -4.71 -4.15 7.24
N ALA A 22 -5.34 -5.12 6.55
CA ALA A 22 -5.85 -6.33 7.17
C ALA A 22 -4.74 -7.28 7.67
N GLN A 23 -3.51 -7.10 7.22
CA GLN A 23 -2.36 -7.89 7.67
C GLN A 23 -1.78 -7.31 8.98
N PRO A 24 -1.25 -8.17 9.88
CA PRO A 24 -0.56 -7.71 11.07
C PRO A 24 0.66 -6.85 10.69
N GLY A 25 0.73 -5.61 11.19
CA GLY A 25 1.76 -4.64 10.83
C GLY A 25 1.54 -3.93 9.49
N GLY A 26 0.39 -4.14 8.85
CA GLY A 26 0.06 -3.58 7.55
C GLY A 26 -0.10 -2.05 7.56
N ILE A 27 -0.65 -1.50 8.64
CA ILE A 27 -0.79 -0.05 8.82
C ILE A 27 0.59 0.61 8.89
N GLU A 28 1.52 0.03 9.65
CA GLU A 28 2.89 0.51 9.75
C GLU A 28 3.64 0.40 8.41
N ALA A 29 3.38 -0.66 7.63
CA ALA A 29 3.92 -0.80 6.28
C ALA A 29 3.40 0.29 5.33
N LEU A 30 2.12 0.65 5.42
CA LEU A 30 1.52 1.75 4.65
C LEU A 30 2.13 3.10 5.05
N HIS A 31 2.28 3.37 6.35
CA HIS A 31 2.94 4.59 6.83
C HIS A 31 4.38 4.70 6.35
N ARG A 32 5.16 3.60 6.40
CA ARG A 32 6.51 3.56 5.85
C ARG A 32 6.49 3.89 4.36
N ARG A 33 5.56 3.32 3.61
CA ARG A 33 5.44 3.56 2.17
C ARG A 33 5.09 5.01 1.83
N VAL A 34 4.17 5.62 2.57
CA VAL A 34 3.84 7.05 2.45
C VAL A 34 5.08 7.91 2.71
N HIS A 35 5.84 7.59 3.76
CA HIS A 35 7.07 8.31 4.09
C HIS A 35 8.13 8.19 2.98
N GLU A 36 8.34 6.99 2.44
CA GLU A 36 9.24 6.77 1.30
C GLU A 36 8.81 7.56 0.07
N LEU A 37 7.51 7.58 -0.24
CA LEU A 37 6.98 8.30 -1.40
C LEU A 37 7.19 9.81 -1.26
N ARG A 38 6.93 10.38 -0.08
CA ARG A 38 7.21 11.79 0.21
C ARG A 38 8.70 12.10 0.14
N SER A 39 9.55 11.25 0.70
CA SER A 39 11.01 11.42 0.61
C SER A 39 11.52 11.37 -0.83
N ARG A 40 10.78 10.73 -1.75
CA ARG A 40 11.10 10.66 -3.18
C ARG A 40 10.40 11.76 -3.99
N GLY A 41 9.67 12.67 -3.35
CA GLY A 41 8.91 13.74 -4.00
C GLY A 41 7.66 13.29 -4.75
N SER A 42 7.15 12.09 -4.44
CA SER A 42 5.92 11.54 -5.04
C SER A 42 4.72 11.76 -4.13
N ASP A 43 4.38 13.04 -3.91
CA ASP A 43 3.29 13.44 -3.03
C ASP A 43 1.93 12.94 -3.52
N PHE A 44 1.72 12.85 -4.84
CA PHE A 44 0.48 12.33 -5.40
C PHE A 44 0.19 10.88 -4.96
N ALA A 45 1.19 10.00 -5.02
CA ALA A 45 1.04 8.61 -4.60
C ALA A 45 0.91 8.49 -3.08
N ALA A 46 1.66 9.29 -2.32
CA ALA A 46 1.54 9.36 -0.86
C ALA A 46 0.12 9.77 -0.44
N ASN A 47 -0.39 10.87 -1.01
CA ASN A 47 -1.72 11.39 -0.73
C ASN A 47 -2.83 10.43 -1.14
N ALA A 48 -2.66 9.66 -2.22
CA ALA A 48 -3.63 8.64 -2.63
C ALA A 48 -3.76 7.54 -1.56
N ILE A 49 -2.64 7.03 -1.05
CA ILE A 49 -2.62 6.01 0.02
C ILE A 49 -3.21 6.57 1.32
N GLU A 50 -2.83 7.78 1.73
CA GLU A 50 -3.38 8.43 2.92
C GLU A 50 -4.89 8.63 2.82
N ARG A 51 -5.39 9.01 1.63
CA ARG A 51 -6.81 9.18 1.39
C ARG A 51 -7.57 7.85 1.45
N GLU A 52 -7.02 6.77 0.90
CA GLU A 52 -7.61 5.44 1.02
C GLU A 52 -7.60 4.94 2.47
N MET A 53 -6.50 5.12 3.21
CA MET A 53 -6.45 4.77 4.65
C MET A 53 -7.51 5.53 5.46
N ALA A 54 -7.65 6.84 5.20
CA ALA A 54 -8.66 7.67 5.84
C ALA A 54 -10.10 7.24 5.48
N ALA A 55 -10.35 6.87 4.23
CA ALA A 55 -11.66 6.36 3.79
C ALA A 55 -12.03 5.04 4.49
N LEU A 56 -11.03 4.21 4.78
CA LEU A 56 -11.19 2.93 5.48
C LEU A 56 -11.19 3.08 7.02
N ASN A 57 -11.07 4.31 7.55
CA ASN A 57 -10.91 4.58 9.00
C ASN A 57 -9.73 3.83 9.64
N LEU A 58 -8.68 3.59 8.87
CA LEU A 58 -7.43 3.00 9.32
C LEU A 58 -6.54 4.15 9.78
N ARG A 59 -6.49 4.40 11.09
CA ARG A 59 -5.74 5.51 11.67
C ARG A 59 -4.93 5.07 12.88
#